data_AF-A0A1H0EF69-F1
#
_entry.id   AF-A0A1H0EF69-F1
#
_cell.length_a   1.000
_cell.length_b   1.000
_cell.length_c   1.000
_cell.angle_alpha   90.00
_cell.angle_beta   90.00
_cell.angle_gamma   90.00
#
_symmetry.space_group_name_H-M   'P 1'
#
loop_
_entity.id
_entity.type
_entity.pdbx_description
1 polymer ?
#
loop_
_entity_poly.entity_id
_entity_poly.type
_entity_poly.pdbx_seq_one_letter_code
_entity_poly.pdbx_strand_id
1 'polypeptide(L)'
;MPLRSRTESDLLKLLGFLNTRMNLTEEDLKQYLNLKKGYEGEVAFDLLTAANLNSDVFVLNDIMLEINHTKFQIDSSLIIQDTIFPCEVKNFEGNYFLKDDEFYFCGAKNPITNPLHQVKRAETLLQQYLKKMGSIFELFLI
;
A
#
# COMPACT_ATOMS: atom_id res chain seq x y z
N MET A 1 -17.34 2.35 6.32
CA MET A 1 -17.16 1.14 5.49
C MET A 1 -16.54 1.58 4.16
N PRO A 2 -15.50 0.90 3.62
CA PRO A 2 -14.82 1.38 2.43
C PRO A 2 -15.72 1.26 1.19
N LEU A 3 -15.58 2.20 0.26
CA LEU A 3 -16.32 2.22 -1.02
C LEU A 3 -15.91 1.05 -1.93
N ARG A 4 -14.68 0.55 -1.79
CA ARG A 4 -14.20 -0.67 -2.43
C ARG A 4 -13.64 -1.61 -1.37
N SER A 5 -14.21 -2.80 -1.26
CA SER A 5 -13.72 -3.82 -0.34
C SER A 5 -12.37 -4.36 -0.81
N ARG A 6 -11.47 -4.60 0.15
CA ARG A 6 -10.17 -5.22 -0.10
C ARG A 6 -10.31 -6.71 -0.34
N THR A 7 -9.55 -7.24 -1.29
CA THR A 7 -9.56 -8.66 -1.64
C THR A 7 -8.13 -9.15 -1.84
N GLU A 8 -7.86 -10.40 -1.50
CA GLU A 8 -6.58 -11.02 -1.85
C GLU A 8 -6.36 -11.02 -3.37
N SER A 9 -5.11 -10.85 -3.78
CA SER A 9 -4.72 -10.99 -5.19
C SER A 9 -4.87 -12.44 -5.64
N ASP A 10 -5.09 -12.64 -6.95
CA ASP A 10 -5.26 -14.00 -7.49
C ASP A 10 -4.02 -14.87 -7.29
N LEU A 11 -2.83 -14.26 -7.33
CA LEU A 11 -1.58 -14.94 -7.04
C LEU A 11 -1.48 -15.37 -5.57
N LEU A 12 -1.89 -14.53 -4.63
CA LEU A 12 -1.93 -14.90 -3.20
C LEU A 12 -2.85 -16.09 -2.98
N LYS A 13 -4.06 -16.06 -3.55
CA LYS A 13 -5.01 -17.18 -3.48
C LYS A 13 -4.42 -18.46 -4.09
N LEU A 14 -3.84 -18.35 -5.29
CA LEU A 14 -3.24 -19.48 -6.00
C LEU A 14 -2.13 -20.13 -5.16
N LEU A 15 -1.17 -19.34 -4.68
CA LEU A 15 -0.07 -19.84 -3.85
C LEU A 15 -0.58 -20.42 -2.52
N GLY A 16 -1.61 -19.82 -1.92
CA GLY A 16 -2.25 -20.36 -0.71
C GLY A 16 -2.88 -21.73 -0.94
N PHE A 17 -3.58 -21.93 -2.07
CA PHE A 17 -4.13 -23.23 -2.44
C PHE A 17 -3.02 -24.27 -2.68
N LEU A 18 -1.95 -23.88 -3.37
CA LEU A 18 -0.82 -24.77 -3.63
C LEU A 18 -0.09 -25.15 -2.34
N ASN A 19 0.22 -24.19 -1.48
CA ASN A 19 0.89 -24.40 -0.18
C ASN A 19 0.12 -25.35 0.74
N THR A 20 -1.22 -25.41 0.61
CA THR A 20 -2.06 -26.34 1.37
C THR A 20 -1.97 -27.79 0.85
N ARG A 21 -1.65 -27.96 -0.43
CA ARG A 21 -1.71 -29.25 -1.14
C ARG A 21 -0.34 -29.86 -1.41
N MET A 22 0.70 -29.04 -1.42
CA MET A 22 2.07 -29.45 -1.73
C MET A 22 3.07 -28.51 -1.07
N ASN A 23 4.32 -28.98 -0.99
CA ASN A 23 5.43 -28.14 -0.60
C ASN A 23 5.78 -27.21 -1.76
N LEU A 24 5.68 -25.90 -1.52
CA LEU A 24 6.17 -24.88 -2.44
C LEU A 24 7.71 -24.93 -2.51
N THR A 25 8.25 -24.43 -3.62
CA THR A 25 9.68 -24.12 -3.69
C THR A 25 10.02 -23.04 -2.67
N GLU A 26 11.30 -22.91 -2.29
CA GLU A 26 11.71 -21.86 -1.36
C GLU A 26 11.37 -20.45 -1.89
N GLU A 27 11.46 -20.25 -3.20
CA GLU A 27 11.12 -18.99 -3.87
C GLU A 27 9.62 -18.70 -3.80
N ASP A 28 8.78 -19.68 -4.18
CA ASP A 28 7.32 -19.52 -4.15
C ASP A 28 6.81 -19.35 -2.72
N LEU A 29 7.39 -20.07 -1.75
CA LEU A 29 7.04 -19.93 -0.34
C LEU A 29 7.37 -18.53 0.16
N LYS A 30 8.56 -18.00 -0.19
CA LYS A 30 8.96 -16.63 0.16
C LYS A 30 8.01 -15.62 -0.48
N GLN A 31 7.65 -15.80 -1.74
CA GLN A 31 6.69 -14.92 -2.43
C GLN A 31 5.31 -14.96 -1.76
N TYR A 32 4.81 -16.16 -1.46
CA TYR A 32 3.54 -16.36 -0.76
C TYR A 32 3.52 -15.65 0.59
N LEU A 33 4.55 -15.85 1.41
CA LEU A 33 4.64 -15.21 2.74
C LEU A 33 4.70 -13.68 2.64
N ASN A 34 5.44 -13.14 1.66
CA ASN A 34 5.50 -11.69 1.43
C ASN A 34 4.13 -11.12 1.00
N LEU A 35 3.43 -11.79 0.07
CA LEU A 35 2.10 -11.37 -0.39
C LEU A 35 1.07 -11.42 0.74
N LYS A 36 1.08 -12.52 1.50
CA LYS A 36 0.19 -12.72 2.66
C LYS A 36 0.41 -11.62 3.70
N LYS A 37 1.67 -11.34 4.03
CA LYS A 37 2.04 -10.29 5.01
C LYS A 37 1.65 -8.89 4.54
N GLY A 38 1.78 -8.59 3.25
CA GLY A 38 1.31 -7.33 2.66
C GLY A 38 -0.21 -7.19 2.83
N TYR A 39 -0.97 -8.20 2.42
CA TYR A 39 -2.42 -8.22 2.55
C TYR A 39 -2.90 -8.09 4.01
N GLU A 40 -2.27 -8.81 4.94
CA GLU A 40 -2.57 -8.70 6.38
C GLU A 40 -2.34 -7.28 6.92
N GLY A 41 -1.29 -6.61 6.45
CA GLY A 41 -1.01 -5.21 6.79
C GLY A 41 -2.11 -4.27 6.32
N GLU A 42 -2.52 -4.43 5.08
CA GLU A 42 -3.60 -3.64 4.49
C GLU A 42 -4.95 -3.89 5.17
N VAL A 43 -5.26 -5.14 5.53
CA VAL A 43 -6.46 -5.47 6.31
C VAL A 43 -6.40 -4.85 7.70
N ALA A 44 -5.24 -4.87 8.37
CA ALA A 44 -5.08 -4.22 9.66
C ALA A 44 -5.31 -2.69 9.55
N PHE A 45 -4.83 -2.07 8.47
CA PHE A 45 -5.09 -0.65 8.20
C PHE A 45 -6.59 -0.37 7.96
N ASP A 46 -7.28 -1.23 7.22
CA ASP A 46 -8.74 -1.12 7.02
C ASP A 46 -9.50 -1.20 8.34
N LEU A 47 -9.08 -2.08 9.26
CA LEU A 47 -9.68 -2.20 10.59
C LEU A 47 -9.41 -0.95 11.45
N LEU A 48 -8.19 -0.42 11.42
CA LEU A 48 -7.82 0.80 12.13
C LEU A 48 -8.63 2.00 11.63
N THR A 49 -8.77 2.16 10.32
CA THR A 49 -9.55 3.26 9.74
C THR A 49 -11.03 3.10 10.05
N ALA A 50 -11.59 1.89 9.97
CA ALA A 50 -12.99 1.64 10.31
C ALA A 50 -13.31 1.87 11.80
N ALA A 51 -12.36 1.61 12.70
CA ALA A 51 -12.55 1.79 14.14
C ALA A 51 -12.39 3.25 14.60
N ASN A 52 -11.56 4.05 13.91
CA ASN A 52 -11.13 5.37 14.39
C ASN A 52 -11.64 6.56 13.56
N LEU A 53 -12.12 6.34 12.33
CA LEU A 53 -12.58 7.43 11.45
C LEU A 53 -14.10 7.57 11.48
N ASN A 54 -14.56 8.82 11.44
CA ASN A 54 -15.98 9.18 11.46
C ASN A 54 -16.67 8.89 10.11
N SER A 55 -18.00 9.03 10.06
CA SER A 55 -18.82 8.79 8.86
C SER A 55 -18.49 9.67 7.65
N ASP A 56 -17.81 10.79 7.85
CA ASP A 56 -17.55 11.79 6.80
C ASP A 56 -16.25 11.53 6.03
N VAL A 57 -15.59 10.39 6.28
CA VAL A 57 -14.39 9.97 5.55
C VAL A 57 -14.74 8.87 4.55
N PHE A 58 -14.46 9.11 3.28
CA PHE A 58 -14.53 8.07 2.25
C PHE A 58 -13.20 7.32 2.17
N VAL A 59 -13.26 6.00 2.17
CA VAL A 59 -12.08 5.14 2.06
C VAL A 59 -12.15 4.38 0.74
N LEU A 60 -11.13 4.54 -0.10
CA LEU A 60 -10.96 3.82 -1.36
C LEU A 60 -9.69 2.98 -1.31
N ASN A 61 -9.83 1.66 -1.44
CA ASN A 61 -8.73 0.72 -1.35
C ASN A 61 -8.29 0.22 -2.72
N ASP A 62 -7.01 -0.13 -2.83
CA ASP A 62 -6.40 -0.82 -3.97
C ASP A 62 -6.61 -0.11 -5.32
N ILE A 63 -6.43 1.21 -5.35
CA ILE A 63 -6.64 1.98 -6.57
C ILE A 63 -5.44 1.83 -7.50
N MET A 64 -5.69 1.41 -8.75
CA MET A 64 -4.68 1.39 -9.83
C MET A 64 -5.00 2.49 -10.85
N LEU A 65 -4.08 3.42 -11.05
CA LEU A 65 -4.21 4.53 -11.98
C LEU A 65 -3.09 4.54 -13.02
N GLU A 66 -3.31 5.27 -14.11
CA GLU A 66 -2.32 5.46 -15.16
C GLU A 66 -2.26 6.93 -15.60
N ILE A 67 -1.04 7.46 -15.65
CA ILE A 67 -0.76 8.79 -16.19
C ILE A 67 0.52 8.72 -17.02
N ASN A 68 0.51 9.28 -18.23
CA ASN A 68 1.68 9.32 -19.13
C ASN A 68 2.33 7.92 -19.32
N HIS A 69 1.50 6.89 -19.57
CA HIS A 69 1.93 5.49 -19.72
C HIS A 69 2.59 4.88 -18.47
N THR A 70 2.54 5.56 -17.34
CA THR A 70 3.07 5.10 -16.06
C THR A 70 1.90 4.70 -15.16
N LYS A 71 1.87 3.41 -14.79
CA LYS A 71 0.92 2.89 -13.79
C LYS A 71 1.45 3.13 -12.38
N PHE A 72 0.54 3.41 -11.46
CA PHE A 72 0.83 3.52 -10.04
C PHE A 72 -0.37 3.04 -9.23
N GLN A 73 -0.06 2.43 -8.10
CA GLN A 73 -1.04 1.93 -7.14
C GLN A 73 -1.09 2.85 -5.93
N ILE A 74 -2.26 2.96 -5.33
CA ILE A 74 -2.45 3.58 -4.02
C ILE A 74 -3.15 2.53 -3.15
N ASP A 75 -2.46 2.05 -2.12
CA ASP A 75 -2.93 0.94 -1.27
C ASP A 75 -4.26 1.28 -0.61
N SER A 76 -4.35 2.51 -0.06
CA SER A 76 -5.57 3.09 0.50
C SER A 76 -5.58 4.60 0.29
N SER A 77 -6.75 5.18 0.02
CA SER A 77 -6.95 6.64 -0.04
C SER A 77 -8.07 7.03 0.91
N LEU A 78 -7.79 7.97 1.80
CA LEU A 78 -8.81 8.62 2.61
C LEU A 78 -9.20 9.92 1.92
N ILE A 79 -10.49 10.17 1.75
CA ILE A 79 -11.01 11.41 1.17
C ILE A 79 -11.85 12.09 2.25
N ILE A 80 -11.44 13.30 2.60
CA ILE A 80 -12.09 14.13 3.61
C ILE A 80 -12.35 15.47 2.93
N GLN A 81 -13.63 15.85 2.81
CA GLN A 81 -14.03 17.05 2.07
C GLN A 81 -13.44 17.06 0.64
N ASP A 82 -12.60 18.05 0.32
CA ASP A 82 -11.90 18.24 -0.95
C ASP A 82 -10.42 17.81 -0.87
N THR A 83 -10.03 17.05 0.16
CA THR A 83 -8.65 16.59 0.34
C THR A 83 -8.54 15.08 0.22
N ILE A 84 -7.55 14.62 -0.55
CA ILE A 84 -7.16 13.22 -0.68
C ILE A 84 -5.88 12.97 0.11
N PHE A 85 -5.90 11.96 0.96
CA PHE A 85 -4.77 11.45 1.73
C PHE A 85 -4.39 10.08 1.17
N PRO A 86 -3.38 10.00 0.27
CA PRO A 86 -2.86 8.72 -0.18
C PRO A 86 -2.07 8.06 0.94
N CYS A 87 -2.37 6.79 1.22
CA CYS A 87 -1.70 6.00 2.25
C CYS A 87 -0.98 4.82 1.62
N GLU A 88 0.33 4.73 1.89
CA GLU A 88 1.17 3.57 1.60
C GLU A 88 1.23 2.68 2.85
N VAL A 89 0.77 1.43 2.76
CA VAL A 89 0.70 0.55 3.92
C VAL A 89 1.93 -0.34 3.95
N LYS A 90 2.77 -0.21 4.99
CA LYS A 90 3.92 -1.07 5.22
C LYS A 90 3.74 -1.92 6.47
N ASN A 91 3.74 -3.23 6.28
CA ASN A 91 3.75 -4.21 7.37
C ASN A 91 5.15 -4.78 7.55
N PHE A 92 6.07 -3.96 8.07
CA PHE A 92 7.42 -4.43 8.36
C PHE A 92 7.48 -5.10 9.75
N GLU A 93 8.30 -6.14 9.89
CA GLU A 93 8.54 -6.80 11.18
C GLU A 93 9.99 -6.64 11.59
N GLY A 94 10.22 -6.58 12.91
CA GLY A 94 11.54 -6.39 13.49
C GLY A 94 11.91 -4.91 13.62
N ASN A 95 13.19 -4.68 13.91
CA ASN A 95 13.68 -3.34 14.23
C ASN A 95 14.28 -2.69 12.99
N TYR A 96 13.88 -1.44 12.73
CA TYR A 96 14.42 -0.62 11.66
C TYR A 96 14.95 0.68 12.23
N PHE A 97 15.95 1.27 11.57
CA PHE A 97 16.44 2.59 11.89
C PHE A 97 16.65 3.41 10.61
N LEU A 98 16.47 4.72 10.75
CA LEU A 98 16.74 5.69 9.69
C LEU A 98 18.16 6.22 9.88
N LYS A 99 18.96 6.22 8.81
CA LYS A 99 20.29 6.81 8.79
C LYS A 99 20.54 7.42 7.40
N ASP A 100 20.97 8.68 7.36
CA ASP A 100 21.30 9.39 6.12
C ASP A 100 20.17 9.31 5.05
N ASP A 101 18.92 9.50 5.47
CA ASP A 101 17.70 9.36 4.64
C ASP A 101 17.47 7.96 4.03
N GLU A 102 18.13 6.93 4.55
CA GLU A 102 17.93 5.54 4.17
C GLU A 102 17.39 4.69 5.33
N PHE A 103 16.51 3.75 5.01
CA PHE A 103 15.98 2.80 5.99
C PHE A 103 16.88 1.57 6.05
N TYR A 104 17.22 1.16 7.26
CA TYR A 104 18.00 -0.03 7.54
C TYR A 104 17.21 -1.00 8.39
N PHE A 105 17.26 -2.29 8.05
CA PHE A 105 16.84 -3.35 8.97
C PHE A 105 17.98 -3.66 9.94
N CYS A 106 17.69 -3.75 11.23
CA CYS A 106 18.70 -4.07 12.25
C CYS A 106 19.36 -5.42 11.94
N GLY A 107 20.68 -5.40 11.71
CA GLY A 107 21.46 -6.59 11.34
C GLY A 107 21.65 -6.79 9.84
N ALA A 108 21.00 -6.01 8.98
CA ALA A 108 21.29 -5.98 7.56
C ALA A 108 22.54 -5.13 7.26
N LYS A 109 23.32 -5.54 6.24
CA LYS A 109 24.49 -4.77 5.77
C LYS A 109 24.14 -3.66 4.79
N ASN A 110 23.00 -3.79 4.11
CA ASN A 110 22.57 -2.89 3.05
C ASN A 110 21.25 -2.21 3.43
N PRO A 111 21.01 -0.98 2.96
CA PRO A 111 19.72 -0.32 3.15
C PRO A 111 18.60 -1.09 2.45
N ILE A 112 17.40 -1.00 3.01
CA ILE A 112 16.18 -1.44 2.35
C ILE A 112 15.64 -0.31 1.47
N THR A 113 14.78 -0.66 0.51
CA THR A 113 14.07 0.34 -0.28
C THR A 113 13.32 1.29 0.64
N ASN A 114 13.69 2.56 0.62
CA ASN A 114 13.09 3.56 1.48
C ASN A 114 11.60 3.77 1.07
N PRO A 115 10.64 3.48 1.97
CA PRO A 115 9.21 3.62 1.69
C PRO A 115 8.79 5.02 1.25
N LEU A 116 9.50 6.06 1.72
CA LEU A 116 9.21 7.46 1.39
C LEU A 116 9.36 7.74 -0.11
N HIS A 117 10.20 6.98 -0.83
CA HIS A 117 10.31 7.13 -2.29
C HIS A 117 9.06 6.64 -3.01
N GLN A 118 8.40 5.59 -2.49
CA GLN A 118 7.17 5.06 -3.07
C GLN A 118 6.02 6.04 -2.86
N VAL A 119 5.91 6.57 -1.64
CA VAL A 119 4.97 7.63 -1.29
C VAL A 119 5.14 8.85 -2.20
N LYS A 120 6.35 9.39 -2.30
CA LYS A 120 6.64 10.59 -3.12
C LYS A 120 6.37 10.35 -4.61
N ARG A 121 6.64 9.15 -5.11
CA ARG A 121 6.33 8.78 -6.49
C ARG A 121 4.81 8.73 -6.72
N ALA A 122 4.07 8.07 -5.83
CA ALA A 122 2.62 7.99 -5.91
C ALA A 122 1.97 9.37 -5.85
N GLU A 123 2.44 10.23 -4.93
CA GLU A 123 2.02 11.64 -4.81
C GLU A 123 2.22 12.40 -6.12
N THR A 124 3.43 12.37 -6.67
CA THR A 124 3.77 13.09 -7.90
C THR A 124 2.87 12.67 -9.07
N LEU A 125 2.60 11.37 -9.19
CA LEU A 125 1.74 10.84 -10.25
C LEU A 125 0.26 11.16 -10.01
N LEU A 126 -0.19 11.13 -8.76
CA LEU A 126 -1.56 11.48 -8.39
C LEU A 126 -1.83 12.98 -8.61
N GLN A 127 -0.91 13.87 -8.26
CA GLN A 127 -1.00 15.30 -8.57
C GLN A 127 -1.18 15.54 -10.08
N GLN A 128 -0.36 14.88 -10.90
CA GLN A 128 -0.48 14.98 -12.36
C GLN A 128 -1.81 14.43 -12.87
N TYR A 129 -2.25 13.29 -12.32
CA TYR A 129 -3.52 12.66 -12.67
C TYR A 129 -4.72 13.57 -12.35
N LEU A 130 -4.79 14.10 -11.13
CA LEU A 130 -5.87 14.99 -10.69
C LEU A 130 -5.92 16.27 -11.53
N LYS A 131 -4.76 16.89 -11.79
CA LYS A 131 -4.67 18.07 -12.66
C LYS A 131 -5.16 17.78 -14.09
N LYS A 132 -4.81 16.62 -14.65
CA LYS A 132 -5.28 16.21 -15.99
C LYS A 132 -6.79 16.01 -16.04
N MET A 133 -7.39 15.54 -14.94
CA MET A 133 -8.84 15.35 -14.83
C MET A 133 -9.61 16.65 -14.53
N GLY A 134 -8.92 17.79 -14.35
CA GLY A 134 -9.57 19.05 -13.98
C GLY A 134 -10.15 19.02 -12.56
N SER A 135 -9.59 18.16 -11.69
CA SER A 135 -10.06 17.99 -10.31
C SER A 135 -9.70 19.20 -9.44
N ILE A 136 -10.59 19.53 -8.49
CA ILE A 136 -10.35 20.55 -7.46
C ILE A 136 -9.75 19.97 -6.17
N PHE A 137 -9.60 18.64 -6.08
CA PHE A 137 -9.12 18.00 -4.87
C PHE A 137 -7.66 18.37 -4.58
N GLU A 138 -7.39 18.70 -3.32
CA GLU A 138 -6.05 18.89 -2.78
C GLU A 138 -5.44 17.54 -2.35
N LEU A 139 -4.11 17.48 -2.30
CA LEU A 139 -3.37 16.33 -1.81
C LEU A 139 -2.65 16.69 -0.54
N PHE A 140 -2.90 15.91 0.52
CA PHE A 140 -2.23 16.06 1.80
C PHE A 140 -1.49 14.78 2.17
N LEU A 141 -0.29 14.93 2.71
CA LEU A 141 0.59 13.83 3.06
C LEU A 141 0.98 13.94 4.54
N ILE A 142 0.80 12.82 5.27
CA ILE A 142 1.15 12.68 6.70
C ILE A 142 2.46 11.92 6.81
#